data_AF-A0AAV7QAB5-F1
#
_entry.id   AF-A0AAV7QAB5-F1
#
_cell.length_a   1.000
_cell.length_b   1.000
_cell.length_c   1.000
_cell.angle_alpha   90.00
_cell.angle_beta   90.00
_cell.angle_gamma   90.00
#
_symmetry.space_group_name_H-M   'P 1'
#
loop_
_entity.id
_entity.type
_entity.pdbx_description
1 polymer ?
#
loop_
_entity_poly.entity_id
_entity_poly.type
_entity_poly.pdbx_seq_one_letter_code
_entity_poly.pdbx_strand_id
1 'polypeptide(L)'
;MLAKGAIELVPLQERGQGCYSRYFLIPKVDGRLRPILDLRILNLFLKQEKFKMLTLAQVLLMLNEGDWMVSVDLQDAYFHVPIVKSHRKYLRFVVGSQHYQFAVLPFGLTSAPRVFTKVMAVVAAHLRKREVAVFPYLDDWLIKAKSPEIVLSHLRMTTQLLFDLGFSVNVPKSHLEPSQRLLFIGAVLDTTRFRAYPPPQRVRDIQALIPLFQRGAAVPVLKVLRLLGLFASCILLVTHAHWHMRALQWCLRRQWFQHKGDLRDSIKISRDAVADLHWWTVDSNLSQGKPFSLPPPVATVISDASTLGWEAHLGDLEIKSRWSPVEQMLHINLLELRAVRLALKAFLPSLRGQSVQILTDNTTTMWYINKQGGVGSYLLCREALRLWCWAQDHQICLMANHLAGVLNVRADVLSRHFSLDHEWRLHPDVVLHIFEMWGTPQVDLFATRENAHCPLFGSLQYPMQGALGDAFQMSWNGQLLYTFPPIRLIPRVLRKVRQDRAQVILVAPDWPRRVWYTDLLQLSQCPPLRLPLRADLLSQSQGQVLHPHLQSLHLHAWRLNRAT
;
A
#
# COMPACT_ATOMS: atom_id res chain seq x y z
N MET A 1 18.11 -21.32 23.73
CA MET A 1 18.67 -19.98 23.47
C MET A 1 20.19 -19.97 23.67
N LEU A 2 20.70 -20.44 24.81
CA LEU A 2 22.16 -20.61 25.04
C LEU A 2 22.83 -21.44 23.94
N ALA A 3 22.29 -22.62 23.62
CA ALA A 3 22.81 -23.48 22.54
C ALA A 3 22.78 -22.82 21.15
N LYS A 4 21.95 -21.78 20.95
CA LYS A 4 21.88 -21.01 19.70
C LYS A 4 22.77 -19.76 19.72
N GLY A 5 23.52 -19.52 20.80
CA GLY A 5 24.33 -18.30 20.98
C GLY A 5 23.53 -17.01 21.13
N ALA A 6 22.19 -17.08 21.25
CA ALA A 6 21.34 -15.89 21.29
C ALA A 6 21.46 -15.11 22.61
N ILE A 7 21.76 -15.83 23.69
CA ILE A 7 21.99 -15.28 25.02
C ILE A 7 23.28 -15.86 25.60
N GLU A 8 23.88 -15.12 26.52
CA GLU A 8 25.06 -15.53 27.27
C GLU A 8 24.87 -15.21 28.77
N LEU A 9 25.68 -15.84 29.63
CA LEU A 9 25.70 -15.51 31.05
C LEU A 9 26.33 -14.14 31.26
N VAL A 10 25.76 -13.35 32.17
CA VAL A 10 26.37 -12.09 32.60
C VAL A 10 27.60 -12.42 33.46
N PRO A 11 28.78 -11.81 33.17
CA PRO A 11 29.97 -11.96 33.99
C PRO A 11 29.69 -11.68 35.47
N LEU A 12 30.28 -12.46 36.38
CA LEU A 12 29.99 -12.38 37.82
C LEU A 12 30.12 -10.94 38.37
N GLN A 13 31.15 -10.22 37.93
CA GLN A 13 31.45 -8.84 38.34
C GLN A 13 30.40 -7.82 37.86
N GLU A 14 29.63 -8.15 36.84
CA GLU A 14 28.62 -7.26 36.23
C GLU A 14 27.18 -7.62 36.63
N ARG A 15 27.00 -8.69 37.42
CA ARG A 15 25.66 -9.09 37.88
C ARG A 15 25.05 -8.00 38.75
N GLY A 16 23.77 -7.70 38.51
CA GLY A 16 23.07 -6.61 39.20
C GLY A 16 23.32 -5.22 38.60
N GLN A 17 24.23 -5.10 37.62
CA GLN A 17 24.45 -3.85 36.89
C GLN A 17 23.69 -3.84 35.55
N GLY A 18 23.43 -2.66 35.00
CA GLY A 18 22.72 -2.49 33.72
C GLY A 18 21.19 -2.54 33.85
N CYS A 19 20.50 -2.81 32.74
CA CYS A 19 19.04 -2.85 32.68
C CYS A 19 18.53 -4.29 32.66
N TYR A 20 17.67 -4.63 33.62
CA TYR A 20 17.02 -5.93 33.72
C TYR A 20 15.54 -5.84 33.34
N SER A 21 15.16 -6.61 32.33
CA SER A 21 13.79 -6.72 31.85
C SER A 21 13.13 -8.01 32.33
N ARG A 22 11.80 -7.95 32.50
CA ARG A 22 11.00 -9.14 32.86
C ARG A 22 11.08 -10.17 31.72
N TYR A 23 11.30 -11.42 32.07
CA TYR A 23 11.31 -12.54 31.13
C TYR A 23 10.26 -13.56 31.53
N PHE A 24 9.37 -13.94 30.61
CA PHE A 24 8.28 -14.87 30.88
C PHE A 24 7.90 -15.68 29.64
N LEU A 25 7.10 -16.73 29.84
CA LEU A 25 6.68 -17.65 28.78
C LEU A 25 5.20 -17.44 28.45
N ILE A 26 4.85 -17.49 27.17
CA ILE A 26 3.46 -17.55 26.70
C ILE A 26 3.23 -18.82 25.87
N PRO A 27 2.06 -19.47 25.96
CA PRO A 27 1.73 -20.62 25.11
C PRO A 27 1.63 -20.21 23.63
N LYS A 28 2.18 -21.03 22.74
CA LYS A 28 1.88 -20.99 21.30
C LYS A 28 0.70 -21.92 20.99
N VAL A 29 0.12 -21.72 19.82
CA VAL A 29 -0.96 -22.56 19.27
C VAL A 29 -0.50 -24.02 19.12
N ASP A 30 0.77 -24.26 18.82
CA ASP A 30 1.36 -25.59 18.68
C ASP A 30 1.77 -26.23 20.04
N GLY A 31 1.31 -25.67 21.16
CA GLY A 31 1.61 -26.14 22.52
C GLY A 31 3.01 -25.79 23.03
N ARG A 32 3.93 -25.31 22.19
CA ARG A 32 5.27 -24.89 22.62
C ARG A 32 5.21 -23.57 23.38
N LEU A 33 6.15 -23.34 24.30
CA LEU A 33 6.27 -22.06 25.00
C LEU A 33 7.11 -21.06 24.19
N ARG A 34 6.61 -19.82 24.07
CA ARG A 34 7.34 -18.69 23.48
C ARG A 34 7.92 -17.82 24.60
N PRO A 35 9.25 -17.67 24.67
CA PRO A 35 9.86 -16.72 25.57
C PRO A 35 9.63 -15.27 25.14
N ILE A 36 9.32 -14.42 26.11
CA ILE A 36 9.07 -12.99 25.94
C ILE A 36 10.00 -12.22 26.88
N LEU A 37 10.79 -11.32 26.31
CA LEU A 37 11.52 -10.30 27.05
C LEU A 37 10.70 -9.00 26.99
N ASP A 38 10.26 -8.52 28.16
CA ASP A 38 9.47 -7.29 28.27
C ASP A 38 10.37 -6.06 28.17
N LEU A 39 10.47 -5.54 26.95
CA LEU A 39 11.30 -4.38 26.61
C LEU A 39 10.51 -3.06 26.61
N ARG A 40 9.28 -3.03 27.12
CA ARG A 40 8.42 -1.82 27.09
C ARG A 40 9.11 -0.60 27.68
N ILE A 41 9.76 -0.74 28.83
CA ILE A 41 10.47 0.35 29.51
C ILE A 41 11.70 0.78 28.69
N LEU A 42 12.57 -0.17 28.31
CA LEU A 42 13.76 0.13 27.52
C LEU A 42 13.42 0.86 26.22
N ASN A 43 12.36 0.44 25.55
CA ASN A 43 11.92 1.00 24.28
C ASN A 43 11.55 2.49 24.36
N LEU A 44 11.22 3.04 25.54
CA LEU A 44 10.95 4.47 25.72
C LEU A 44 12.22 5.33 25.55
N PHE A 45 13.39 4.75 25.79
CA PHE A 45 14.68 5.44 25.71
C PHE A 45 15.37 5.29 24.34
N LEU A 46 14.79 4.50 23.44
CA LEU A 46 15.36 4.25 22.12
C LEU A 46 14.79 5.23 21.09
N LYS A 47 15.69 5.84 20.31
CA LYS A 47 15.29 6.67 19.17
C LYS A 47 14.56 5.83 18.12
N GLN A 48 13.29 6.16 17.88
CA GLN A 48 12.48 5.52 16.86
C GLN A 48 12.69 6.20 15.51
N GLU A 49 13.41 5.53 14.61
CA GLU A 49 13.59 6.02 13.25
C GLU A 49 12.55 5.44 12.30
N LYS A 50 11.93 6.33 11.51
CA LYS A 50 10.94 5.93 10.51
C LYS A 50 11.62 5.09 9.42
N PHE A 51 10.98 3.98 9.05
CA PHE A 51 11.37 3.14 7.94
C PHE A 51 10.10 2.57 7.28
N LYS A 52 10.26 2.01 6.07
CA LYS A 52 9.15 1.40 5.33
C LYS A 52 9.41 -0.09 5.21
N MET A 53 8.45 -0.90 5.64
CA MET A 53 8.41 -2.33 5.38
C MET A 53 7.62 -2.59 4.10
N LEU A 54 7.83 -3.77 3.53
CA LEU A 54 6.96 -4.31 2.51
C LEU A 54 5.52 -4.39 3.05
N THR A 55 4.56 -3.97 2.25
CA THR A 55 3.14 -4.12 2.59
C THR A 55 2.47 -5.09 1.63
N LEU A 56 1.39 -5.73 2.08
CA LEU A 56 0.58 -6.58 1.22
C LEU A 56 0.11 -5.83 -0.05
N ALA A 57 -0.33 -4.57 0.08
CA ALA A 57 -0.75 -3.77 -1.07
C ALA A 57 0.36 -3.61 -2.12
N GLN A 58 1.62 -3.49 -1.70
CA GLN A 58 2.75 -3.46 -2.63
C GLN A 58 2.97 -4.83 -3.29
N VAL A 59 2.84 -5.93 -2.55
CA VAL A 59 2.95 -7.28 -3.12
C VAL A 59 1.88 -7.51 -4.19
N LEU A 60 0.61 -7.21 -3.87
CA LEU A 60 -0.52 -7.36 -4.80
C LEU A 60 -0.34 -6.51 -6.08
N LEU A 61 0.23 -5.32 -5.95
CA LEU A 61 0.50 -4.45 -7.10
C LEU A 61 1.58 -5.03 -8.03
N MET A 62 2.54 -5.76 -7.47
CA MET A 62 3.71 -6.31 -8.16
C MET A 62 3.50 -7.72 -8.71
N LEU A 63 2.51 -8.47 -8.23
CA LEU A 63 2.15 -9.77 -8.80
C LEU A 63 1.35 -9.61 -10.09
N ASN A 64 1.53 -10.56 -11.00
CA ASN A 64 0.79 -10.68 -12.25
C ASN A 64 -0.02 -11.97 -12.26
N GLU A 65 -1.02 -12.00 -13.13
CA GLU A 65 -1.77 -13.20 -13.42
C GLU A 65 -0.83 -14.31 -13.94
N GLY A 66 -1.01 -15.52 -13.42
CA GLY A 66 -0.20 -16.69 -13.75
C GLY A 66 1.19 -16.75 -13.11
N ASP A 67 1.63 -15.74 -12.34
CA ASP A 67 2.96 -15.79 -11.70
C ASP A 67 3.08 -17.02 -10.78
N TRP A 68 4.16 -17.78 -10.93
CA TRP A 68 4.53 -18.87 -10.02
C TRP A 68 5.27 -18.32 -8.82
N MET A 69 4.97 -18.84 -7.64
CA MET A 69 5.48 -18.33 -6.39
C MET A 69 5.98 -19.44 -5.47
N VAL A 70 6.96 -19.09 -4.63
CA VAL A 70 7.42 -19.88 -3.49
C VAL A 70 7.62 -18.95 -2.29
N SER A 71 7.52 -19.48 -1.08
CA SER A 71 7.82 -18.73 0.15
C SER A 71 8.89 -19.39 1.00
N VAL A 72 9.74 -18.57 1.59
CA VAL A 72 10.85 -18.97 2.47
C VAL A 72 10.62 -18.29 3.83
N ASP A 73 10.47 -19.08 4.89
CA ASP A 73 10.46 -18.61 6.28
C ASP A 73 11.88 -18.74 6.85
N LEU A 74 12.45 -17.66 7.37
CA LEU A 74 13.74 -17.68 8.03
C LEU A 74 13.58 -18.15 9.48
N GLN A 75 14.36 -19.15 9.87
CA GLN A 75 14.41 -19.60 11.26
C GLN A 75 15.10 -18.54 12.11
N ASP A 76 14.52 -18.18 13.27
CA ASP A 76 15.11 -17.27 14.26
C ASP A 76 15.74 -16.00 13.64
N ALA A 77 15.09 -15.36 12.67
CA ALA A 77 15.79 -14.43 11.78
C ALA A 77 16.47 -13.26 12.52
N TYR A 78 15.83 -12.69 13.55
CA TYR A 78 16.48 -11.66 14.38
C TYR A 78 17.75 -12.14 15.10
N PHE A 79 17.86 -13.42 15.45
CA PHE A 79 19.04 -13.95 16.15
C PHE A 79 20.29 -14.00 15.27
N HIS A 80 20.16 -13.78 13.97
CA HIS A 80 21.29 -13.68 13.05
C HIS A 80 21.99 -12.31 13.12
N VAL A 81 21.36 -11.30 13.77
CA VAL A 81 21.93 -9.96 13.89
C VAL A 81 22.51 -9.75 15.29
N PRO A 82 23.84 -9.65 15.44
CA PRO A 82 24.47 -9.47 16.74
C PRO A 82 24.21 -8.09 17.34
N ILE A 83 24.11 -8.04 18.67
CA ILE A 83 24.13 -6.80 19.46
C ILE A 83 25.58 -6.49 19.83
N VAL A 84 25.98 -5.24 19.59
CA VAL A 84 27.29 -4.73 20.01
C VAL A 84 27.51 -4.95 21.50
N LYS A 85 28.69 -5.45 21.88
CA LYS A 85 28.98 -5.92 23.25
C LYS A 85 28.62 -4.88 24.33
N SER A 86 28.94 -3.61 24.10
CA SER A 86 28.66 -2.50 25.02
C SER A 86 27.16 -2.25 25.27
N HIS A 87 26.27 -2.68 24.38
CA HIS A 87 24.82 -2.50 24.51
C HIS A 87 24.12 -3.70 25.14
N ARG A 88 24.79 -4.87 25.26
CA ARG A 88 24.19 -6.08 25.83
C ARG A 88 23.74 -5.89 27.28
N LYS A 89 24.40 -4.98 28.02
CA LYS A 89 24.01 -4.56 29.37
C LYS A 89 22.60 -3.97 29.49
N TYR A 90 21.99 -3.54 28.39
CA TYR A 90 20.62 -3.04 28.36
C TYR A 90 19.57 -4.15 28.14
N LEU A 91 20.00 -5.36 27.80
CA LEU A 91 19.15 -6.49 27.42
C LEU A 91 19.30 -7.66 28.39
N ARG A 92 19.42 -7.37 29.69
CA ARG A 92 19.61 -8.39 30.72
C ARG A 92 18.28 -8.89 31.27
N PHE A 93 18.27 -10.12 31.76
CA PHE A 93 17.14 -10.70 32.48
C PHE A 93 17.62 -11.79 33.45
N VAL A 94 16.76 -12.20 34.37
CA VAL A 94 17.07 -13.21 35.39
C VAL A 94 16.11 -14.38 35.27
N VAL A 95 16.64 -15.59 35.38
CA VAL A 95 15.86 -16.83 35.50
C VAL A 95 16.45 -17.63 36.67
N GLY A 96 15.66 -17.85 37.72
CA GLY A 96 16.16 -18.40 38.98
C GLY A 96 17.21 -17.47 39.59
N SER A 97 18.40 -18.01 39.89
CA SER A 97 19.56 -17.26 40.39
C SER A 97 20.55 -16.82 39.30
N GLN A 98 20.26 -17.13 38.03
CA GLN A 98 21.19 -16.88 36.93
C GLN A 98 20.81 -15.62 36.14
N HIS A 99 21.82 -14.82 35.81
CA HIS A 99 21.69 -13.58 35.05
C HIS A 99 22.14 -13.82 33.62
N TYR A 100 21.28 -13.48 32.67
CA TYR A 100 21.52 -13.64 31.24
C TYR A 100 21.47 -12.29 30.53
N GLN A 101 22.16 -12.19 29.40
CA GLN A 101 22.05 -11.06 28.49
C GLN A 101 21.92 -11.53 27.05
N PHE A 102 21.13 -10.80 26.24
CA PHE A 102 21.04 -11.07 24.81
C PHE A 102 22.31 -10.62 24.09
N ALA A 103 22.88 -11.51 23.29
CA ALA A 103 24.03 -11.24 22.42
C ALA A 103 23.60 -10.90 20.98
N VAL A 104 22.35 -11.15 20.64
CA VAL A 104 21.73 -10.95 19.32
C VAL A 104 20.42 -10.18 19.49
N LEU A 105 19.86 -9.70 18.38
CA LEU A 105 18.67 -8.86 18.37
C LEU A 105 17.45 -9.60 18.95
N PRO A 106 16.88 -9.17 20.09
CA PRO A 106 15.74 -9.85 20.69
C PRO A 106 14.41 -9.40 20.07
N PHE A 107 13.43 -10.29 20.08
CA PHE A 107 12.03 -9.91 19.86
C PHE A 107 11.57 -8.90 20.92
N GLY A 108 10.77 -7.92 20.50
CA GLY A 108 10.23 -6.88 21.38
C GLY A 108 11.05 -5.59 21.43
N LEU A 109 12.26 -5.56 20.87
CA LEU A 109 13.07 -4.34 20.78
C LEU A 109 12.55 -3.45 19.65
N THR A 110 12.25 -2.17 19.92
CA THR A 110 11.64 -1.27 18.93
C THR A 110 12.52 -1.03 17.69
N SER A 111 13.84 -1.04 17.83
CA SER A 111 14.76 -0.87 16.71
C SER A 111 14.92 -2.12 15.83
N ALA A 112 14.52 -3.30 16.33
CA ALA A 112 14.81 -4.57 15.68
C ALA A 112 14.23 -4.71 14.27
N PRO A 113 12.94 -4.42 14.03
CA PRO A 113 12.36 -4.51 12.69
C PRO A 113 13.07 -3.61 11.67
N ARG A 114 13.48 -2.41 12.08
CA ARG A 114 14.21 -1.47 11.21
C ARG A 114 15.57 -2.03 10.83
N VAL A 115 16.35 -2.45 11.84
CA VAL A 115 17.70 -2.99 11.63
C VAL A 115 17.63 -4.20 10.70
N PHE A 116 16.76 -5.15 11.01
CA PHE A 116 16.60 -6.36 10.22
C PHE A 116 16.17 -6.07 8.78
N THR A 117 15.17 -5.20 8.59
CA THR A 117 14.73 -4.77 7.25
C THR A 117 15.86 -4.12 6.46
N LYS A 118 16.73 -3.32 7.09
CA LYS A 118 17.86 -2.67 6.42
C LYS A 118 18.94 -3.67 6.00
N VAL A 119 19.23 -4.68 6.82
CA VAL A 119 20.16 -5.76 6.47
C VAL A 119 19.58 -6.57 5.31
N MET A 120 18.32 -7.02 5.43
CA MET A 120 17.66 -7.83 4.39
C MET A 120 17.50 -7.07 3.06
N ALA A 121 17.37 -5.75 3.09
CA ALA A 121 17.31 -4.93 1.88
C ALA A 121 18.60 -5.02 1.04
N VAL A 122 19.77 -5.27 1.65
CA VAL A 122 21.04 -5.46 0.93
C VAL A 122 21.05 -6.83 0.25
N VAL A 123 20.63 -7.87 0.96
CA VAL A 123 20.50 -9.24 0.41
C VAL A 123 19.51 -9.25 -0.76
N ALA A 124 18.34 -8.64 -0.58
CA ALA A 124 17.34 -8.52 -1.63
C ALA A 124 17.85 -7.70 -2.82
N ALA A 125 18.59 -6.61 -2.59
CA ALA A 125 19.22 -5.84 -3.66
C ALA A 125 20.20 -6.69 -4.48
N HIS A 126 20.98 -7.55 -3.84
CA HIS A 126 21.90 -8.46 -4.53
C HIS A 126 21.14 -9.44 -5.43
N LEU A 127 20.08 -10.05 -4.92
CA LEU A 127 19.22 -10.98 -5.68
C LEU A 127 18.51 -10.28 -6.84
N ARG A 128 17.94 -9.09 -6.62
CA ARG A 128 17.22 -8.35 -7.66
C ARG A 128 18.12 -7.89 -8.80
N LYS A 129 19.40 -7.59 -8.54
CA LYS A 129 20.40 -7.33 -9.59
C LYS A 129 20.65 -8.53 -10.50
N ARG A 130 20.39 -9.74 -10.00
CA ARG A 130 20.43 -10.99 -10.77
C ARG A 130 19.03 -11.41 -11.25
N GLU A 131 18.13 -10.43 -11.39
CA GLU A 131 16.76 -10.61 -11.89
C GLU A 131 15.84 -11.52 -11.05
N VAL A 132 16.24 -11.83 -9.81
CA VAL A 132 15.39 -12.58 -8.88
C VAL A 132 14.35 -11.64 -8.25
N ALA A 133 13.07 -11.87 -8.56
CA ALA A 133 11.97 -11.06 -8.03
C ALA A 133 11.58 -11.50 -6.60
N VAL A 134 12.26 -10.90 -5.61
CA VAL A 134 12.11 -11.23 -4.19
C VAL A 134 11.45 -10.12 -3.37
N PHE A 135 10.55 -10.53 -2.47
CA PHE A 135 9.72 -9.71 -1.60
C PHE A 135 9.93 -10.09 -0.13
N PRO A 136 10.97 -9.57 0.52
CA PRO A 136 11.24 -9.84 1.92
C PRO A 136 10.30 -9.05 2.84
N TYR A 137 9.63 -9.75 3.75
CA TYR A 137 8.86 -9.20 4.86
C TYR A 137 9.35 -9.82 6.18
N LEU A 138 10.32 -9.16 6.82
CA LEU A 138 11.01 -9.73 7.98
C LEU A 138 11.46 -11.16 7.63
N ASP A 139 10.95 -12.15 8.37
CA ASP A 139 11.31 -13.56 8.28
C ASP A 139 10.62 -14.25 7.08
N ASP A 140 9.51 -13.71 6.58
CA ASP A 140 8.73 -14.26 5.47
C ASP A 140 9.18 -13.67 4.13
N TRP A 141 9.72 -14.48 3.24
CA TRP A 141 10.17 -14.06 1.91
C TRP A 141 9.30 -14.71 0.84
N LEU A 142 8.79 -13.89 -0.08
CA LEU A 142 8.09 -14.38 -1.27
C LEU A 142 8.99 -14.19 -2.49
N ILE A 143 9.07 -15.20 -3.35
CA ILE A 143 9.77 -15.15 -4.63
C ILE A 143 8.75 -15.44 -5.72
N LYS A 144 8.75 -14.66 -6.80
CA LYS A 144 7.90 -14.89 -7.97
C LYS A 144 8.73 -15.13 -9.24
N ALA A 145 8.16 -15.86 -10.20
CA ALA A 145 8.64 -15.93 -11.57
C ALA A 145 7.50 -16.29 -12.54
N LYS A 146 7.81 -16.33 -13.85
CA LYS A 146 6.84 -16.64 -14.92
C LYS A 146 6.62 -18.13 -15.15
N SER A 147 7.55 -18.98 -14.72
CA SER A 147 7.45 -20.43 -14.87
C SER A 147 7.89 -21.13 -13.57
N PRO A 148 7.43 -22.37 -13.34
CA PRO A 148 7.82 -23.14 -12.16
C PRO A 148 9.33 -23.45 -12.14
N GLU A 149 9.95 -23.64 -13.31
CA GLU A 149 11.40 -23.88 -13.43
C GLU A 149 12.21 -22.65 -13.02
N ILE A 150 11.79 -21.46 -13.48
CA ILE A 150 12.49 -20.20 -13.16
C ILE A 150 12.35 -19.90 -11.65
N VAL A 151 11.15 -20.08 -11.07
CA VAL A 151 10.98 -19.80 -9.64
C VAL A 151 11.78 -20.79 -8.77
N LEU A 152 11.95 -22.05 -9.20
CA LEU A 152 12.84 -23.01 -8.54
C LEU A 152 14.31 -22.61 -8.65
N SER A 153 14.75 -22.13 -9.81
CA SER A 153 16.10 -21.58 -9.99
C SER A 153 16.34 -20.39 -9.05
N HIS A 154 15.40 -19.45 -9.02
CA HIS A 154 15.42 -18.29 -8.12
C HIS A 154 15.40 -18.70 -6.65
N LEU A 155 14.64 -19.73 -6.29
CA LEU A 155 14.61 -20.30 -4.95
C LEU A 155 16.00 -20.80 -4.56
N ARG A 156 16.63 -21.63 -5.39
CA ARG A 156 17.98 -22.17 -5.13
C ARG A 156 19.02 -21.06 -4.97
N MET A 157 19.00 -20.05 -5.84
CA MET A 157 19.88 -18.89 -5.71
C MET A 157 19.65 -18.14 -4.40
N THR A 158 18.38 -17.99 -4.00
CA THR A 158 18.02 -17.27 -2.77
C THR A 158 18.41 -18.06 -1.53
N THR A 159 18.10 -19.35 -1.47
CA THR A 159 18.43 -20.19 -0.31
C THR A 159 19.92 -20.41 -0.18
N GLN A 160 20.67 -20.55 -1.28
CA GLN A 160 22.12 -20.64 -1.26
C GLN A 160 22.73 -19.34 -0.71
N LEU A 161 22.32 -18.17 -1.22
CA LEU A 161 22.82 -16.90 -0.72
C LEU A 161 22.49 -16.70 0.77
N LEU A 162 21.28 -17.06 1.20
CA LEU A 162 20.90 -17.00 2.60
C LEU A 162 21.79 -17.91 3.46
N PHE A 163 22.03 -19.14 3.02
CA PHE A 163 22.90 -20.09 3.70
C PHE A 163 24.35 -19.57 3.80
N ASP A 164 24.91 -19.05 2.70
CA ASP A 164 26.27 -18.49 2.67
C ASP A 164 26.42 -17.29 3.62
N LEU A 165 25.34 -16.53 3.84
CA LEU A 165 25.28 -15.42 4.78
C LEU A 165 24.98 -15.87 6.23
N GLY A 166 24.88 -17.17 6.47
CA GLY A 166 24.62 -17.77 7.79
C GLY A 166 23.16 -17.86 8.19
N PHE A 167 22.21 -17.53 7.31
CA PHE A 167 20.77 -17.68 7.57
C PHE A 167 20.31 -19.12 7.41
N SER A 168 19.41 -19.54 8.29
CA SER A 168 18.76 -20.85 8.21
C SER A 168 17.32 -20.73 7.72
N VAL A 169 16.94 -21.61 6.79
CA VAL A 169 15.56 -21.72 6.30
C VAL A 169 14.77 -22.68 7.18
N ASN A 170 13.60 -22.26 7.61
CA ASN A 170 12.64 -23.09 8.33
C ASN A 170 11.76 -23.84 7.32
N VAL A 171 12.25 -24.99 6.86
CA VAL A 171 11.60 -25.81 5.83
C VAL A 171 10.13 -26.13 6.16
N PRO A 172 9.76 -26.56 7.39
CA PRO A 172 8.35 -26.88 7.70
C PRO A 172 7.36 -25.71 7.63
N LYS A 173 7.84 -24.47 7.73
CA LYS A 173 6.99 -23.27 7.59
C LYS A 173 7.09 -22.62 6.22
N SER A 174 8.09 -23.01 5.44
CA SER A 174 8.30 -22.50 4.08
C SER A 174 7.38 -23.24 3.11
N HIS A 175 7.05 -22.58 2.01
CA HIS A 175 6.37 -23.20 0.88
C HIS A 175 7.33 -23.23 -0.32
N LEU A 176 8.18 -24.26 -0.34
CA LEU A 176 9.30 -24.37 -1.28
C LEU A 176 8.89 -24.95 -2.65
N GLU A 177 7.69 -25.52 -2.73
CA GLU A 177 7.13 -26.03 -3.97
C GLU A 177 6.49 -24.87 -4.76
N PRO A 178 6.78 -24.75 -6.07
CA PRO A 178 6.16 -23.75 -6.93
C PRO A 178 4.65 -23.87 -6.91
N SER A 179 3.98 -22.76 -6.62
CA SER A 179 2.52 -22.70 -6.61
C SER A 179 2.02 -21.34 -7.06
N GLN A 180 0.85 -21.34 -7.68
CA GLN A 180 0.10 -20.13 -8.02
C GLN A 180 -0.89 -19.74 -6.91
N ARG A 181 -1.02 -20.57 -5.85
CA ARG A 181 -1.86 -20.32 -4.69
C ARG A 181 -1.10 -20.57 -3.39
N LEU A 182 -0.75 -19.52 -2.65
CA LEU A 182 0.00 -19.65 -1.40
C LEU A 182 -0.38 -18.60 -0.34
N LEU A 183 -0.03 -18.88 0.92
CA LEU A 183 -0.20 -17.95 2.04
C LEU A 183 1.02 -17.05 2.21
N PHE A 184 0.83 -15.73 2.22
CA PHE A 184 1.90 -14.76 2.47
C PHE A 184 1.37 -13.49 3.14
N ILE A 185 2.06 -12.97 4.17
CA ILE A 185 1.67 -11.78 4.98
C ILE A 185 0.17 -11.84 5.37
N GLY A 186 -0.29 -13.01 5.79
CA GLY A 186 -1.66 -13.23 6.22
C GLY A 186 -2.71 -13.12 5.12
N ALA A 187 -2.36 -13.34 3.85
CA ALA A 187 -3.27 -13.39 2.72
C ALA A 187 -3.02 -14.66 1.90
N VAL A 188 -4.07 -15.32 1.45
CA VAL A 188 -3.93 -16.36 0.42
C VAL A 188 -3.93 -15.66 -0.93
N LEU A 189 -2.80 -15.70 -1.61
CA LEU A 189 -2.57 -15.09 -2.91
C LEU A 189 -2.83 -16.13 -3.98
N ASP A 190 -3.74 -15.86 -4.91
CA ASP A 190 -4.08 -16.73 -6.03
C ASP A 190 -3.80 -15.96 -7.33
N THR A 191 -2.70 -16.30 -8.00
CA THR A 191 -2.29 -15.66 -9.26
C THR A 191 -3.02 -16.25 -10.46
N THR A 192 -3.63 -17.44 -10.36
CA THR A 192 -4.46 -18.02 -11.43
C THR A 192 -5.78 -17.27 -11.56
N ARG A 193 -6.43 -16.95 -10.43
CA ARG A 193 -7.67 -16.15 -10.38
C ARG A 193 -7.41 -14.65 -10.21
N PHE A 194 -6.15 -14.27 -10.01
CA PHE A 194 -5.68 -12.92 -9.77
C PHE A 194 -6.38 -12.20 -8.59
N ARG A 195 -6.60 -12.95 -7.50
CA ARG A 195 -7.40 -12.55 -6.33
C ARG A 195 -6.73 -12.94 -5.01
N ALA A 196 -6.94 -12.09 -4.00
CA ALA A 196 -6.45 -12.30 -2.64
C ALA A 196 -7.62 -12.72 -1.74
N TYR A 197 -7.37 -13.66 -0.82
CA TYR A 197 -8.39 -14.22 0.07
C TYR A 197 -7.96 -14.17 1.54
N PRO A 198 -8.90 -14.06 2.48
CA PRO A 198 -8.61 -14.26 3.90
C PRO A 198 -8.18 -15.72 4.15
N PRO A 199 -7.19 -15.97 5.02
CA PRO A 199 -6.86 -17.33 5.43
C PRO A 199 -8.06 -18.02 6.10
N PRO A 200 -8.28 -19.34 5.93
CA PRO A 200 -9.42 -20.03 6.51
C PRO A 200 -9.55 -19.86 8.04
N GLN A 201 -8.41 -19.84 8.75
CA GLN A 201 -8.42 -19.58 10.20
C GLN A 201 -8.97 -18.20 10.54
N ARG A 202 -8.68 -17.18 9.74
CA ARG A 202 -9.18 -15.83 9.96
C ARG A 202 -10.69 -15.73 9.77
N VAL A 203 -11.23 -16.44 8.79
CA VAL A 203 -12.68 -16.55 8.58
C VAL A 203 -13.34 -17.19 9.80
N ARG A 204 -12.79 -18.31 10.30
CA ARG A 204 -13.26 -18.96 11.53
C ARG A 204 -13.19 -18.05 12.75
N ASP A 205 -12.09 -17.31 12.93
CA ASP A 205 -11.92 -16.39 14.07
C ASP A 205 -12.97 -15.26 14.04
N ILE A 206 -13.32 -14.76 12.86
CA ILE A 206 -14.40 -13.77 12.68
C ILE A 206 -15.74 -14.38 13.04
N GLN A 207 -16.09 -15.51 12.43
CA GLN A 207 -17.37 -16.18 12.61
C GLN A 207 -17.57 -16.65 14.06
N ALA A 208 -16.50 -17.06 14.76
CA ALA A 208 -16.57 -17.46 16.16
C ALA A 208 -16.83 -16.29 17.13
N LEU A 209 -16.45 -15.05 16.76
CA LEU A 209 -16.67 -13.88 17.61
C LEU A 209 -18.05 -13.25 17.41
N ILE A 210 -18.61 -13.29 16.20
CA ILE A 210 -19.89 -12.65 15.84
C ILE A 210 -21.06 -13.02 16.77
N PRO A 211 -21.24 -14.28 17.22
CA PRO A 211 -22.35 -14.66 18.11
C PRO A 211 -22.45 -13.84 19.40
N LEU A 212 -21.34 -13.25 19.87
CA LEU A 212 -21.29 -12.39 21.06
C LEU A 212 -21.95 -11.02 20.85
N PHE A 213 -22.24 -10.62 19.61
CA PHE A 213 -22.65 -9.28 19.23
C PHE A 213 -24.14 -9.24 18.84
N GLN A 214 -25.00 -9.65 19.76
CA GLN A 214 -26.45 -9.58 19.57
C GLN A 214 -26.98 -8.15 19.75
N ARG A 215 -28.14 -7.85 19.15
CA ARG A 215 -28.77 -6.52 19.27
C ARG A 215 -28.99 -6.19 20.75
N GLY A 216 -28.51 -5.02 21.17
CA GLY A 216 -28.64 -4.55 22.56
C GLY A 216 -27.70 -5.20 23.56
N ALA A 217 -26.95 -6.24 23.17
CA ALA A 217 -25.96 -6.86 24.05
C ALA A 217 -24.88 -5.85 24.45
N ALA A 218 -24.49 -5.89 25.72
CA ALA A 218 -23.36 -5.13 26.24
C ALA A 218 -22.08 -5.95 25.99
N VAL A 219 -21.26 -5.50 25.04
CA VAL A 219 -20.04 -6.20 24.64
C VAL A 219 -18.81 -5.42 25.09
N PRO A 220 -17.84 -6.07 25.78
CA PRO A 220 -16.59 -5.42 26.17
C PRO A 220 -15.85 -4.82 24.97
N VAL A 221 -15.35 -3.60 25.14
CA VAL A 221 -14.63 -2.83 24.12
C VAL A 221 -13.44 -3.62 23.57
N LEU A 222 -12.72 -4.35 24.41
CA LEU A 222 -11.64 -5.23 23.97
C LEU A 222 -12.09 -6.25 22.90
N LYS A 223 -13.27 -6.85 23.05
CA LYS A 223 -13.84 -7.80 22.07
C LYS A 223 -14.25 -7.07 20.79
N VAL A 224 -14.83 -5.87 20.90
CA VAL A 224 -15.18 -5.03 19.74
C VAL A 224 -13.94 -4.66 18.94
N LEU A 225 -12.89 -4.19 19.61
CA LEU A 225 -11.61 -3.84 18.99
C LEU A 225 -10.93 -5.06 18.34
N ARG A 226 -11.00 -6.24 18.99
CA ARG A 226 -10.51 -7.49 18.40
C ARG A 226 -11.23 -7.82 17.10
N LEU A 227 -12.57 -7.76 17.07
CA LEU A 227 -13.34 -8.03 15.87
C LEU A 227 -13.09 -7.00 14.76
N LEU A 228 -13.04 -5.70 15.09
CA LEU A 228 -12.67 -4.64 14.15
C LEU A 228 -11.24 -4.83 13.59
N GLY A 229 -10.31 -5.33 14.40
CA GLY A 229 -8.96 -5.69 13.97
C GLY A 229 -8.96 -6.84 12.95
N LEU A 230 -9.79 -7.86 13.15
CA LEU A 230 -9.99 -8.93 12.17
C LEU A 230 -10.59 -8.39 10.87
N PHE A 231 -11.63 -7.55 10.92
CA PHE A 231 -12.18 -6.90 9.73
C PHE A 231 -11.15 -6.05 8.99
N ALA A 232 -10.37 -5.26 9.72
CA ALA A 232 -9.31 -4.45 9.13
C ALA A 232 -8.27 -5.30 8.39
N SER A 233 -7.93 -6.47 8.92
CA SER A 233 -7.02 -7.41 8.26
C SER A 233 -7.59 -8.07 6.99
N CYS A 234 -8.90 -7.93 6.74
CA CYS A 234 -9.60 -8.41 5.53
C CYS A 234 -9.84 -7.32 4.48
N ILE A 235 -9.49 -6.05 4.73
CA ILE A 235 -9.75 -4.92 3.82
C ILE A 235 -9.19 -5.13 2.40
N LEU A 236 -8.04 -5.78 2.28
CA LEU A 236 -7.40 -6.09 1.00
C LEU A 236 -7.79 -7.47 0.45
N LEU A 237 -8.61 -8.23 1.17
CA LEU A 237 -8.89 -9.65 0.92
C LEU A 237 -10.36 -9.91 0.62
N VAL A 238 -11.24 -9.03 1.08
CA VAL A 238 -12.70 -9.17 0.98
C VAL A 238 -13.26 -7.88 0.37
N THR A 239 -14.06 -8.03 -0.68
CA THR A 239 -14.78 -6.91 -1.31
C THR A 239 -15.82 -6.36 -0.32
N HIS A 240 -16.02 -5.03 -0.27
CA HIS A 240 -16.94 -4.37 0.67
C HIS A 240 -16.63 -4.52 2.17
N ALA A 241 -15.46 -5.06 2.54
CA ALA A 241 -15.03 -5.15 3.94
C ALA A 241 -15.07 -3.82 4.72
N HIS A 242 -14.74 -2.70 4.06
CA HIS A 242 -14.83 -1.39 4.73
C HIS A 242 -16.27 -0.97 5.00
N TRP A 243 -17.19 -1.26 4.09
CA TRP A 243 -18.61 -0.96 4.27
C TRP A 243 -19.11 -1.69 5.50
N HIS A 244 -18.97 -3.03 5.53
CA HIS A 244 -19.54 -3.86 6.60
C HIS A 244 -18.78 -3.82 7.93
N MET A 245 -17.82 -2.90 8.09
CA MET A 245 -17.26 -2.58 9.42
C MET A 245 -17.75 -1.22 9.97
N ARG A 246 -18.44 -0.40 9.15
CA ARG A 246 -18.78 0.99 9.53
C ARG A 246 -19.76 1.06 10.68
N ALA A 247 -20.82 0.26 10.67
CA ALA A 247 -21.82 0.34 11.74
C ALA A 247 -21.21 0.00 13.11
N LEU A 248 -20.34 -1.02 13.19
CA LEU A 248 -19.64 -1.37 14.43
C LEU A 248 -18.63 -0.28 14.87
N GLN A 249 -17.91 0.33 13.93
CA GLN A 249 -17.03 1.48 14.23
C GLN A 249 -17.83 2.66 14.81
N TRP A 250 -19.02 2.93 14.29
CA TRP A 250 -19.89 3.99 14.81
C TRP A 250 -20.47 3.66 16.18
N CYS A 251 -20.82 2.40 16.46
CA CYS A 251 -21.21 1.95 17.81
C CYS A 251 -20.10 2.27 18.83
N LEU A 252 -18.85 1.92 18.51
CA LEU A 252 -17.71 2.18 19.38
C LEU A 252 -17.44 3.68 19.53
N ARG A 253 -17.45 4.42 18.41
CA ARG A 253 -17.15 5.86 18.42
C ARG A 253 -18.13 6.67 19.27
N ARG A 254 -19.42 6.36 19.19
CA ARG A 254 -20.47 7.08 19.92
C ARG A 254 -20.49 6.80 21.42
N GLN A 255 -20.11 5.59 21.84
CA GLN A 255 -20.28 5.16 23.23
C GLN A 255 -19.00 5.19 24.05
N TRP A 256 -17.83 4.99 23.44
CA TRP A 256 -16.57 4.84 24.18
C TRP A 256 -15.52 5.87 23.77
N PHE A 257 -15.38 6.15 22.48
CA PHE A 257 -14.28 6.99 21.98
C PHE A 257 -14.40 8.46 22.39
N GLN A 258 -15.60 8.94 22.74
CA GLN A 258 -15.81 10.30 23.25
C GLN A 258 -15.17 10.51 24.63
N HIS A 259 -15.06 9.46 25.44
CA HIS A 259 -14.57 9.55 26.82
C HIS A 259 -13.24 8.80 27.04
N LYS A 260 -12.74 8.06 26.02
CA LYS A 260 -11.51 7.26 26.08
C LYS A 260 -11.42 6.40 27.35
N GLY A 261 -12.49 5.63 27.63
CA GLY A 261 -12.62 4.79 28.82
C GLY A 261 -11.69 3.57 28.87
N ASP A 262 -11.95 2.66 29.80
CA ASP A 262 -11.19 1.41 29.95
C ASP A 262 -11.57 0.41 28.84
N LEU A 263 -10.66 -0.48 28.46
CA LEU A 263 -10.92 -1.57 27.51
C LEU A 263 -11.91 -2.62 28.05
N ARG A 264 -12.13 -2.63 29.37
CA ARG A 264 -13.12 -3.46 30.08
C ARG A 264 -14.54 -2.91 30.01
N ASP A 265 -14.70 -1.64 29.64
CA ASP A 265 -16.02 -1.03 29.45
C ASP A 265 -16.80 -1.79 28.38
N SER A 266 -18.13 -1.74 28.45
CA SER A 266 -19.00 -2.41 27.48
C SER A 266 -19.81 -1.40 26.68
N ILE A 267 -20.00 -1.67 25.40
CA ILE A 267 -20.86 -0.87 24.52
C ILE A 267 -22.07 -1.70 24.06
N LYS A 268 -23.20 -1.04 23.84
CA LYS A 268 -24.40 -1.66 23.28
C LYS A 268 -24.29 -1.79 21.76
N ILE A 269 -24.62 -2.96 21.23
CA ILE A 269 -24.60 -3.22 19.79
C ILE A 269 -25.91 -2.73 19.13
N SER A 270 -25.78 -1.92 18.08
CA SER A 270 -26.93 -1.36 17.35
C SER A 270 -27.52 -2.36 16.34
N ARG A 271 -28.74 -2.08 15.87
CA ARG A 271 -29.38 -2.86 14.79
C ARG A 271 -28.55 -2.87 13.51
N ASP A 272 -28.03 -1.70 13.12
CA ASP A 272 -27.21 -1.57 11.90
C ASP A 272 -25.91 -2.38 12.02
N ALA A 273 -25.32 -2.42 13.21
CA ALA A 273 -24.14 -3.25 13.46
C ALA A 273 -24.47 -4.73 13.33
N VAL A 274 -25.60 -5.21 13.85
CA VAL A 274 -26.00 -6.63 13.68
C VAL A 274 -26.21 -6.99 12.21
N ALA A 275 -26.80 -6.09 11.41
CA ALA A 275 -26.98 -6.32 9.98
C ALA A 275 -25.64 -6.46 9.24
N ASP A 276 -24.70 -5.55 9.51
CA ASP A 276 -23.32 -5.63 8.98
C ASP A 276 -22.60 -6.90 9.45
N LEU A 277 -22.77 -7.30 10.72
CA LEU A 277 -22.15 -8.51 11.26
C LEU A 277 -22.70 -9.79 10.61
N HIS A 278 -24.00 -9.84 10.32
CA HIS A 278 -24.59 -10.97 9.59
C HIS A 278 -23.97 -11.13 8.20
N TRP A 279 -23.66 -10.03 7.51
CA TRP A 279 -22.97 -10.09 6.22
C TRP A 279 -21.63 -10.83 6.30
N TRP A 280 -20.89 -10.67 7.41
CA TRP A 280 -19.63 -11.39 7.66
C TRP A 280 -19.82 -12.88 8.02
N THR A 281 -21.04 -13.34 8.29
CA THR A 281 -21.31 -14.77 8.55
C THR A 281 -21.56 -15.56 7.27
N VAL A 282 -21.86 -14.88 6.17
CA VAL A 282 -22.17 -15.51 4.89
C VAL A 282 -20.87 -15.88 4.15
N ASP A 283 -20.62 -17.18 3.98
CA ASP A 283 -19.37 -17.70 3.40
C ASP A 283 -19.10 -17.21 1.98
N SER A 284 -20.14 -17.01 1.17
CA SER A 284 -19.99 -16.51 -0.21
C SER A 284 -19.40 -15.09 -0.25
N ASN A 285 -19.62 -14.26 0.78
CA ASN A 285 -19.03 -12.92 0.85
C ASN A 285 -17.52 -12.96 1.13
N LEU A 286 -17.06 -13.93 1.92
CA LEU A 286 -15.66 -14.05 2.34
C LEU A 286 -14.81 -14.87 1.37
N SER A 287 -15.44 -15.81 0.65
CA SER A 287 -14.77 -16.74 -0.26
C SER A 287 -14.60 -16.21 -1.69
N GLN A 288 -15.26 -15.10 -2.06
CA GLN A 288 -15.10 -14.48 -3.38
C GLN A 288 -13.68 -13.93 -3.63
N GLY A 289 -13.03 -13.44 -2.57
CA GLY A 289 -11.72 -12.80 -2.68
C GLY A 289 -11.75 -11.44 -3.41
N LYS A 290 -10.74 -10.63 -3.14
CA LYS A 290 -10.58 -9.30 -3.72
C LYS A 290 -9.58 -9.33 -4.88
N PRO A 291 -9.91 -8.76 -6.06
CA PRO A 291 -8.95 -8.62 -7.15
C PRO A 291 -7.68 -7.88 -6.71
N PHE A 292 -6.52 -8.29 -7.22
CA PHE A 292 -5.24 -7.63 -6.94
C PHE A 292 -5.24 -6.16 -7.43
N SER A 293 -6.06 -5.85 -8.43
CA SER A 293 -6.33 -4.51 -8.93
C SER A 293 -7.78 -4.36 -9.33
N LEU A 294 -8.29 -3.14 -9.26
CA LEU A 294 -9.55 -2.79 -9.89
C LEU A 294 -9.41 -2.84 -11.42
N PRO A 295 -10.49 -3.15 -12.16
CA PRO A 295 -10.53 -2.97 -13.60
C PRO A 295 -10.24 -1.51 -13.97
N PRO A 296 -9.65 -1.25 -15.15
CA PRO A 296 -9.47 0.12 -15.63
C PRO A 296 -10.85 0.79 -15.79
N PRO A 297 -10.97 2.07 -15.41
CA PRO A 297 -12.22 2.80 -15.61
C PRO A 297 -12.48 2.96 -17.10
N VAL A 298 -13.73 2.72 -17.50
CA VAL A 298 -14.21 2.91 -18.88
C VAL A 298 -15.01 4.21 -19.04
N ALA A 299 -15.43 4.80 -17.92
CA ALA A 299 -16.14 6.05 -17.85
C ALA A 299 -15.59 6.93 -16.73
N THR A 300 -15.52 8.24 -16.99
CA THR A 300 -15.06 9.24 -16.01
C THR A 300 -16.16 10.26 -15.81
N VAL A 301 -16.65 10.37 -14.57
CA VAL A 301 -17.62 11.38 -14.13
C VAL A 301 -16.86 12.45 -13.34
N ILE A 302 -16.96 13.69 -13.80
CA ILE A 302 -16.49 14.87 -13.07
C ILE A 302 -17.68 15.45 -12.33
N SER A 303 -17.53 15.75 -11.05
CA SER A 303 -18.61 16.35 -10.26
C SER A 303 -18.09 17.52 -9.43
N ASP A 304 -18.89 18.57 -9.38
CA ASP A 304 -18.70 19.71 -8.49
C ASP A 304 -20.00 20.05 -7.75
N ALA A 305 -19.87 20.61 -6.55
CA ALA A 305 -21.00 21.10 -5.79
C ALA A 305 -20.67 22.43 -5.11
N SER A 306 -21.63 23.35 -5.18
CA SER A 306 -21.68 24.57 -4.38
C SER A 306 -22.78 24.47 -3.33
N THR A 307 -22.94 25.52 -2.52
CA THR A 307 -24.07 25.64 -1.59
C THR A 307 -25.42 25.86 -2.30
N LEU A 308 -25.42 26.28 -3.57
CA LEU A 308 -26.65 26.60 -4.33
C LEU A 308 -27.12 25.45 -5.23
N GLY A 309 -26.18 24.68 -5.77
CA GLY A 309 -26.47 23.59 -6.69
C GLY A 309 -25.24 22.76 -6.98
N TRP A 310 -25.38 21.83 -7.90
CA TRP A 310 -24.33 20.94 -8.34
C TRP A 310 -24.36 20.74 -9.84
N GLU A 311 -23.20 20.38 -10.37
CA GLU A 311 -23.01 20.03 -11.76
C GLU A 311 -22.16 18.77 -11.88
N ALA A 312 -22.37 18.04 -12.97
CA ALA A 312 -21.54 16.90 -13.30
C ALA A 312 -21.47 16.67 -14.80
N HIS A 313 -20.37 16.08 -15.24
CA HIS A 313 -20.11 15.80 -16.64
C HIS A 313 -19.64 14.35 -16.84
N LEU A 314 -20.09 13.74 -17.93
CA LEU A 314 -19.64 12.45 -18.44
C LEU A 314 -19.38 12.58 -19.95
N GLY A 315 -18.12 12.79 -20.34
CA GLY A 315 -17.80 13.18 -21.71
C GLY A 315 -18.51 14.49 -22.08
N ASP A 316 -19.29 14.46 -23.15
CA ASP A 316 -20.09 15.61 -23.61
C ASP A 316 -21.45 15.74 -22.90
N LEU A 317 -21.84 14.75 -22.08
CA LEU A 317 -23.08 14.82 -21.30
C LEU A 317 -22.86 15.69 -20.08
N GLU A 318 -23.74 16.68 -19.90
CA GLU A 318 -23.73 17.60 -18.77
C GLU A 318 -25.07 17.53 -18.03
N ILE A 319 -25.01 17.57 -16.70
CA ILE A 319 -26.18 17.76 -15.86
C ILE A 319 -25.93 18.83 -14.82
N LYS A 320 -26.96 19.66 -14.60
CA LYS A 320 -26.97 20.74 -13.63
C LYS A 320 -28.28 20.73 -12.87
N SER A 321 -28.22 20.92 -11.57
CA SER A 321 -29.42 21.05 -10.76
C SER A 321 -29.19 21.90 -9.52
N ARG A 322 -30.27 22.51 -9.02
CA ARG A 322 -30.25 23.32 -7.80
C ARG A 322 -30.59 22.46 -6.60
N TRP A 323 -29.95 22.76 -5.47
CA TRP A 323 -30.31 22.13 -4.21
C TRP A 323 -31.68 22.63 -3.74
N SER A 324 -32.46 21.73 -3.16
CA SER A 324 -33.67 22.14 -2.44
C SER A 324 -33.31 23.04 -1.25
N PRO A 325 -34.23 23.89 -0.75
CA PRO A 325 -33.95 24.79 0.38
C PRO A 325 -33.41 24.05 1.63
N VAL A 326 -33.85 22.81 1.85
CA VAL A 326 -33.36 21.95 2.95
C VAL A 326 -31.93 21.47 2.70
N GLU A 327 -31.59 21.17 1.45
CA GLU A 327 -30.24 20.72 1.09
C GLU A 327 -29.23 21.86 1.13
N GLN A 328 -29.61 23.09 0.77
CA GLN A 328 -28.74 24.26 0.87
C GLN A 328 -28.22 24.51 2.31
N MET A 329 -28.91 23.98 3.33
CA MET A 329 -28.48 24.06 4.74
C MET A 329 -27.46 22.97 5.13
N LEU A 330 -27.17 22.01 4.25
CA LEU A 330 -26.24 20.92 4.54
C LEU A 330 -24.78 21.37 4.36
N HIS A 331 -23.88 20.75 5.12
CA HIS A 331 -22.45 21.00 4.99
C HIS A 331 -21.93 20.65 3.59
N ILE A 332 -21.06 21.48 3.03
CA ILE A 332 -20.53 21.36 1.66
C ILE A 332 -19.99 19.96 1.34
N ASN A 333 -19.14 19.36 2.18
CA ASN A 333 -18.66 17.98 1.98
C ASN A 333 -19.77 16.93 1.78
N LEU A 334 -20.95 17.13 2.38
CA LEU A 334 -22.09 16.23 2.19
C LEU A 334 -22.79 16.48 0.86
N LEU A 335 -22.90 17.75 0.46
CA LEU A 335 -23.44 18.15 -0.85
C LEU A 335 -22.57 17.62 -1.98
N GLU A 336 -21.25 17.70 -1.83
CA GLU A 336 -20.25 17.15 -2.76
C GLU A 336 -20.41 15.65 -2.99
N LEU A 337 -20.44 14.88 -1.91
CA LEU A 337 -20.65 13.43 -1.99
C LEU A 337 -22.05 13.08 -2.52
N ARG A 338 -23.06 13.90 -2.21
CA ARG A 338 -24.42 13.73 -2.73
C ARG A 338 -24.48 14.04 -4.23
N ALA A 339 -23.79 15.07 -4.71
CA ALA A 339 -23.71 15.43 -6.11
C ALA A 339 -23.17 14.26 -6.93
N VAL A 340 -22.09 13.61 -6.49
CA VAL A 340 -21.59 12.37 -7.11
C VAL A 340 -22.69 11.31 -7.23
N ARG A 341 -23.44 11.05 -6.17
CA ARG A 341 -24.51 10.04 -6.19
C ARG A 341 -25.66 10.42 -7.13
N LEU A 342 -26.01 11.70 -7.22
CA LEU A 342 -27.05 12.18 -8.13
C LEU A 342 -26.58 12.15 -9.59
N ALA A 343 -25.34 12.56 -9.86
CA ALA A 343 -24.70 12.47 -11.16
C ALA A 343 -24.68 11.03 -11.69
N LEU A 344 -24.22 10.09 -10.87
CA LEU A 344 -24.21 8.67 -11.22
C LEU A 344 -25.59 8.12 -11.53
N LYS A 345 -26.62 8.56 -10.79
CA LYS A 345 -28.02 8.19 -11.07
C LYS A 345 -28.52 8.74 -12.39
N ALA A 346 -28.21 10.00 -12.69
CA ALA A 346 -28.61 10.62 -13.94
C ALA A 346 -27.94 9.97 -15.16
N PHE A 347 -26.66 9.62 -15.02
CA PHE A 347 -25.89 8.96 -16.08
C PHE A 347 -26.02 7.43 -16.11
N LEU A 348 -26.91 6.84 -15.30
CA LEU A 348 -27.02 5.39 -15.14
C LEU A 348 -27.09 4.60 -16.46
N PRO A 349 -27.85 5.02 -17.50
CA PRO A 349 -27.89 4.29 -18.77
C PRO A 349 -26.51 4.07 -19.40
N SER A 350 -25.58 5.01 -19.19
CA SER A 350 -24.22 4.97 -19.74
C SER A 350 -23.20 4.32 -18.80
N LEU A 351 -23.55 4.01 -17.55
CA LEU A 351 -22.62 3.58 -16.51
C LEU A 351 -22.88 2.16 -15.97
N ARG A 352 -24.04 1.57 -16.26
CA ARG A 352 -24.43 0.26 -15.70
C ARG A 352 -23.43 -0.84 -16.07
N GLY A 353 -23.01 -1.63 -15.09
CA GLY A 353 -22.05 -2.73 -15.29
C GLY A 353 -20.61 -2.30 -15.55
N GLN A 354 -20.31 -1.00 -15.47
CA GLN A 354 -19.01 -0.45 -15.84
C GLN A 354 -18.12 -0.14 -14.63
N SER A 355 -16.82 -0.01 -14.90
CA SER A 355 -15.91 0.63 -13.96
C SER A 355 -15.88 2.12 -14.20
N VAL A 356 -16.20 2.89 -13.16
CA VAL A 356 -16.41 4.33 -13.25
C VAL A 356 -15.46 5.04 -12.30
N GLN A 357 -14.75 6.02 -12.86
CA GLN A 357 -13.91 6.93 -12.09
C GLN A 357 -14.67 8.21 -11.78
N ILE A 358 -14.60 8.64 -10.52
CA ILE A 358 -15.09 9.93 -10.06
C ILE A 358 -13.91 10.89 -9.93
N LEU A 359 -14.01 12.05 -10.57
CA LEU A 359 -13.11 13.18 -10.37
C LEU A 359 -13.85 14.24 -9.56
N THR A 360 -13.28 14.61 -8.41
CA THR A 360 -13.84 15.61 -7.48
C THR A 360 -12.69 16.35 -6.82
N ASP A 361 -12.81 17.65 -6.65
CA ASP A 361 -11.86 18.46 -5.89
C ASP A 361 -12.04 18.34 -4.37
N ASN A 362 -13.12 17.72 -3.94
CA ASN A 362 -13.34 17.43 -2.54
C ASN A 362 -12.59 16.16 -2.10
N THR A 363 -11.44 16.35 -1.44
CA THR A 363 -10.67 15.23 -0.86
C THR A 363 -11.47 14.35 0.10
N THR A 364 -12.47 14.91 0.80
CA THR A 364 -13.35 14.16 1.71
C THR A 364 -14.24 13.22 0.91
N THR A 365 -14.87 13.69 -0.17
CA THR A 365 -15.66 12.88 -1.10
C THR A 365 -14.82 11.74 -1.68
N MET A 366 -13.63 12.04 -2.20
CA MET A 366 -12.70 11.04 -2.73
C MET A 366 -12.39 9.96 -1.68
N TRP A 367 -12.06 10.37 -0.45
CA TRP A 367 -11.72 9.44 0.62
C TRP A 367 -12.91 8.57 1.04
N TYR A 368 -14.10 9.17 1.19
CA TYR A 368 -15.32 8.46 1.58
C TYR A 368 -15.79 7.46 0.51
N ILE A 369 -15.60 7.75 -0.78
CA ILE A 369 -15.86 6.79 -1.86
C ILE A 369 -14.86 5.63 -1.74
N ASN A 370 -13.55 5.89 -1.82
CA ASN A 370 -12.52 4.85 -1.85
C ASN A 370 -12.43 4.00 -0.57
N LYS A 371 -12.84 4.56 0.57
CA LYS A 371 -12.91 3.87 1.86
C LYS A 371 -14.30 3.35 2.18
N GLN A 372 -15.29 3.48 1.30
CA GLN A 372 -16.64 2.98 1.51
C GLN A 372 -17.23 3.48 2.85
N GLY A 373 -17.18 4.79 3.04
CA GLY A 373 -17.60 5.48 4.27
C GLY A 373 -16.44 5.91 5.17
N GLY A 374 -16.78 6.36 6.37
CA GLY A 374 -15.83 6.96 7.29
C GLY A 374 -16.39 7.19 8.68
N VAL A 375 -15.51 7.54 9.61
CA VAL A 375 -15.86 7.81 11.01
C VAL A 375 -15.84 9.30 11.36
N GLY A 376 -15.48 10.18 10.43
CA GLY A 376 -15.39 11.64 10.66
C GLY A 376 -16.75 12.30 10.85
N SER A 377 -17.69 12.00 9.96
CA SER A 377 -19.09 12.46 10.00
C SER A 377 -20.05 11.30 9.71
N TYR A 378 -21.08 11.19 10.55
CA TYR A 378 -22.10 10.15 10.43
C TYR A 378 -22.95 10.34 9.18
N LEU A 379 -23.31 11.59 8.85
CA LEU A 379 -24.09 11.91 7.66
C LEU A 379 -23.32 11.57 6.38
N LEU A 380 -22.03 11.92 6.32
CA LEU A 380 -21.16 11.52 5.20
C LEU A 380 -21.05 10.00 5.08
N CYS A 381 -20.94 9.30 6.21
CA CYS A 381 -20.87 7.85 6.20
C CYS A 381 -22.15 7.26 5.61
N ARG A 382 -23.33 7.72 6.06
CA ARG A 382 -24.62 7.27 5.52
C ARG A 382 -24.77 7.58 4.04
N GLU A 383 -24.33 8.74 3.58
CA GLU A 383 -24.38 9.10 2.16
C GLU A 383 -23.47 8.20 1.32
N ALA A 384 -22.24 7.92 1.78
CA ALA A 384 -21.33 6.98 1.13
C ALA A 384 -21.90 5.56 1.08
N LEU A 385 -22.52 5.08 2.16
CA LEU A 385 -23.14 3.75 2.18
C LEU A 385 -24.33 3.66 1.22
N ARG A 386 -25.15 4.72 1.11
CA ARG A 386 -26.23 4.79 0.09
C ARG A 386 -25.67 4.76 -1.33
N LEU A 387 -24.58 5.48 -1.57
CA LEU A 387 -23.88 5.46 -2.86
C LEU A 387 -23.38 4.05 -3.20
N TRP A 388 -22.70 3.37 -2.28
CA TRP A 388 -22.16 2.03 -2.51
C TRP A 388 -23.24 0.96 -2.66
N CYS A 389 -24.32 1.04 -1.89
CA CYS A 389 -25.48 0.17 -2.05
C CYS A 389 -26.08 0.33 -3.46
N TRP A 390 -26.33 1.57 -3.87
CA TRP A 390 -26.83 1.86 -5.21
C TRP A 390 -25.86 1.39 -6.31
N ALA A 391 -24.56 1.61 -6.15
CA ALA A 391 -23.57 1.18 -7.14
C ALA A 391 -23.51 -0.34 -7.27
N GLN A 392 -23.63 -1.07 -6.15
CA GLN A 392 -23.68 -2.53 -6.13
C GLN A 392 -24.91 -3.06 -6.88
N ASP A 393 -26.09 -2.49 -6.64
CA ASP A 393 -27.34 -2.88 -7.32
C ASP A 393 -27.26 -2.74 -8.85
N HIS A 394 -26.41 -1.83 -9.34
CA HIS A 394 -26.21 -1.56 -10.77
C HIS A 394 -24.89 -2.12 -11.32
N GLN A 395 -24.19 -2.95 -10.54
CA GLN A 395 -22.93 -3.59 -10.91
C GLN A 395 -21.82 -2.58 -11.31
N ILE A 396 -21.80 -1.42 -10.68
CA ILE A 396 -20.84 -0.34 -10.95
C ILE A 396 -19.62 -0.48 -10.04
N CYS A 397 -18.43 -0.55 -10.62
CA CYS A 397 -17.18 -0.52 -9.88
C CYS A 397 -16.66 0.92 -9.75
N LEU A 398 -16.83 1.52 -8.56
CA LEU A 398 -16.44 2.91 -8.31
C LEU A 398 -15.00 3.06 -7.80
N MET A 399 -14.33 4.09 -8.31
CA MET A 399 -13.10 4.64 -7.73
C MET A 399 -13.13 6.16 -7.81
N ALA A 400 -12.49 6.86 -6.87
CA ALA A 400 -12.45 8.32 -6.88
C ALA A 400 -11.02 8.84 -6.84
N ASN A 401 -10.71 9.88 -7.63
CA ASN A 401 -9.45 10.60 -7.60
C ASN A 401 -9.71 12.09 -7.35
N HIS A 402 -8.77 12.74 -6.67
CA HIS A 402 -8.84 14.15 -6.37
C HIS A 402 -8.50 15.00 -7.60
N LEU A 403 -9.29 16.04 -7.81
CA LEU A 403 -9.05 17.09 -8.79
C LEU A 403 -8.53 18.35 -8.08
N ALA A 404 -7.51 19.04 -8.59
CA ALA A 404 -7.12 20.31 -7.96
C ALA A 404 -8.21 21.37 -8.22
N GLY A 405 -8.75 22.02 -7.18
CA GLY A 405 -9.94 22.89 -7.27
C GLY A 405 -9.84 24.09 -8.23
N VAL A 406 -8.63 24.52 -8.63
CA VAL A 406 -8.42 25.57 -9.65
C VAL A 406 -8.85 25.12 -11.06
N LEU A 407 -9.04 23.81 -11.26
CA LEU A 407 -9.39 23.21 -12.55
C LEU A 407 -10.91 23.10 -12.78
N ASN A 408 -11.73 23.43 -11.77
CA ASN A 408 -13.20 23.34 -11.84
C ASN A 408 -13.89 24.60 -12.37
N VAL A 409 -13.18 25.74 -12.40
CA VAL A 409 -13.67 26.98 -13.02
C VAL A 409 -12.92 27.15 -14.33
N ARG A 410 -13.63 27.15 -15.46
CA ARG A 410 -13.08 27.62 -16.74
C ARG A 410 -12.50 29.02 -16.52
N ALA A 411 -11.16 29.07 -16.48
CA ALA A 411 -10.29 30.22 -16.25
C ALA A 411 -10.35 30.86 -14.84
N ASP A 412 -9.35 30.55 -14.02
CA ASP A 412 -8.72 31.55 -13.15
C ASP A 412 -7.19 31.40 -13.24
N VAL A 413 -6.67 31.85 -14.38
CA VAL A 413 -5.24 32.01 -14.66
C VAL A 413 -4.79 33.26 -13.90
N LEU A 414 -3.79 33.09 -13.02
CA LEU A 414 -3.17 34.11 -12.16
C LEU A 414 -3.80 34.25 -10.76
N SER A 415 -3.59 33.26 -9.89
CA SER A 415 -2.73 33.47 -8.71
C SER A 415 -2.75 32.31 -7.71
N ARG A 416 -1.53 31.85 -7.37
CA ARG A 416 -1.06 31.40 -6.05
C ARG A 416 -1.24 29.92 -5.63
N HIS A 417 -0.06 29.33 -5.34
CA HIS A 417 0.26 28.14 -4.54
C HIS A 417 -0.01 26.75 -5.14
N PHE A 418 0.54 26.49 -6.32
CA PHE A 418 1.01 25.13 -6.62
C PHE A 418 2.11 24.78 -5.61
N SER A 419 1.98 23.67 -4.89
CA SER A 419 3.11 23.12 -4.13
C SER A 419 4.16 22.63 -5.13
N LEU A 420 5.04 23.54 -5.55
CA LEU A 420 6.15 23.32 -6.48
C LEU A 420 7.05 22.16 -6.04
N ASP A 421 7.05 21.80 -4.76
CA ASP A 421 7.91 20.80 -4.10
C ASP A 421 8.01 19.42 -4.78
N HIS A 422 7.16 19.08 -5.75
CA HIS A 422 7.13 17.76 -6.39
C HIS A 422 7.23 17.74 -7.92
N GLU A 423 7.29 18.88 -8.60
CA GLU A 423 7.28 18.95 -10.07
C GLU A 423 8.69 19.17 -10.64
N TRP A 424 9.55 18.17 -10.46
CA TRP A 424 10.93 18.24 -10.94
C TRP A 424 11.01 18.09 -12.47
N ARG A 425 11.73 19.00 -13.12
CA ARG A 425 12.09 18.93 -14.53
C ARG A 425 13.52 18.43 -14.69
N LEU A 426 13.77 17.51 -15.63
CA LEU A 426 15.12 17.08 -15.97
C LEU A 426 15.80 18.16 -16.84
N HIS A 427 17.12 18.31 -16.75
CA HIS A 427 17.83 19.28 -17.59
C HIS A 427 17.58 19.00 -19.10
N PRO A 428 17.17 20.00 -19.92
CA PRO A 428 16.84 19.81 -21.34
C PRO A 428 17.90 19.09 -22.16
N ASP A 429 19.18 19.48 -22.05
CA ASP A 429 20.27 18.80 -22.78
C ASP A 429 20.39 17.31 -22.47
N VAL A 430 20.10 16.92 -21.22
CA VAL A 430 20.15 15.50 -20.82
C VAL A 430 19.01 14.74 -21.49
N VAL A 431 17.82 15.35 -21.58
CA VAL A 431 16.67 14.75 -22.26
C VAL A 431 16.91 14.66 -23.77
N LEU A 432 17.45 15.71 -24.39
CA LEU A 432 17.80 15.71 -25.81
C LEU A 432 18.79 14.59 -26.12
N HIS A 433 19.83 14.43 -25.31
CA HIS A 433 20.79 13.33 -25.48
C HIS A 433 20.14 11.94 -25.38
N ILE A 434 19.18 11.75 -24.45
CA ILE A 434 18.41 10.50 -24.35
C ILE A 434 17.58 10.29 -25.62
N PHE A 435 16.93 11.34 -26.14
CA PHE A 435 16.07 11.26 -27.32
C PHE A 435 16.85 11.02 -28.62
N GLU A 436 18.05 11.57 -28.74
CA GLU A 436 18.98 11.27 -29.83
C GLU A 436 19.36 9.78 -29.85
N MET A 437 19.51 9.16 -28.68
CA MET A 437 19.89 7.75 -28.56
C MET A 437 18.73 6.78 -28.83
N TRP A 438 17.53 7.08 -28.35
CA TRP A 438 16.42 6.11 -28.30
C TRP A 438 15.16 6.55 -29.07
N GLY A 439 15.24 7.65 -29.81
CA GLY A 439 14.13 8.25 -30.53
C GLY A 439 13.43 9.35 -29.73
N THR A 440 12.82 10.30 -30.44
CA THR A 440 12.14 11.46 -29.85
C THR A 440 10.66 11.17 -29.59
N PRO A 441 10.23 11.06 -28.32
CA PRO A 441 8.83 10.83 -27.96
C PRO A 441 7.97 12.08 -28.24
N GLN A 442 6.72 11.88 -28.64
CA GLN A 442 5.76 12.99 -28.86
C GLN A 442 4.98 13.38 -27.60
N VAL A 443 4.92 12.47 -26.62
CA VAL A 443 4.14 12.64 -25.40
C VAL A 443 5.00 12.45 -24.15
N ASP A 444 4.92 13.42 -23.25
CA ASP A 444 5.52 13.40 -21.91
C ASP A 444 4.47 13.02 -20.85
N LEU A 445 4.68 11.92 -20.14
CA LEU A 445 3.74 11.43 -19.13
C LEU A 445 4.13 11.89 -17.73
N PHE A 446 3.12 12.25 -16.96
CA PHE A 446 3.20 12.80 -15.59
C PHE A 446 3.86 14.19 -15.54
N ALA A 447 3.72 14.95 -16.63
CA ALA A 447 4.26 16.29 -16.80
C ALA A 447 3.18 17.36 -16.71
N THR A 448 3.64 18.61 -16.64
CA THR A 448 2.87 19.84 -16.74
C THR A 448 3.46 20.68 -17.88
N ARG A 449 2.78 21.76 -18.28
CA ARG A 449 3.30 22.66 -19.32
C ARG A 449 4.69 23.24 -18.97
N GLU A 450 5.01 23.39 -17.70
CA GLU A 450 6.28 23.96 -17.23
C GLU A 450 7.46 22.98 -17.27
N ASN A 451 7.19 21.69 -17.08
CA ASN A 451 8.23 20.67 -17.00
C ASN A 451 8.24 19.68 -18.18
N ALA A 452 7.27 19.75 -19.08
CA ALA A 452 7.23 18.91 -20.26
C ALA A 452 8.45 19.13 -21.17
N HIS A 453 8.97 18.03 -21.71
CA HIS A 453 10.01 18.03 -22.74
C HIS A 453 9.46 17.71 -24.13
N CYS A 454 8.28 17.08 -24.21
CA CYS A 454 7.61 16.78 -25.46
C CYS A 454 6.55 17.85 -25.82
N PRO A 455 6.14 17.95 -27.10
CA PRO A 455 5.10 18.89 -27.52
C PRO A 455 3.74 18.64 -26.85
N LEU A 456 3.43 17.37 -26.57
CA LEU A 456 2.21 16.94 -25.89
C LEU A 456 2.56 16.35 -24.52
N PHE A 457 1.64 16.43 -23.56
CA PHE A 457 1.85 15.83 -22.24
C PHE A 457 0.56 15.28 -21.62
N GLY A 458 0.69 14.24 -20.79
CA GLY A 458 -0.36 13.73 -19.91
C GLY A 458 -0.02 14.06 -18.45
N SER A 459 -1.01 14.50 -17.67
CA SER A 459 -0.80 14.95 -16.28
C SER A 459 -1.44 13.99 -15.27
N LEU A 460 -1.01 14.03 -14.00
CA LEU A 460 -1.74 13.36 -12.91
C LEU A 460 -2.96 14.16 -12.44
N GLN A 461 -2.96 15.46 -12.72
CA GLN A 461 -3.97 16.41 -12.25
C GLN A 461 -4.82 16.83 -13.45
N TYR A 462 -5.60 15.91 -14.00
CA TYR A 462 -6.49 16.18 -15.15
C TYR A 462 -7.91 16.54 -14.68
N PRO A 463 -8.59 17.56 -15.28
CA PRO A 463 -8.18 18.28 -16.49
C PRO A 463 -7.17 19.41 -16.23
N MET A 464 -6.05 19.41 -16.95
CA MET A 464 -5.05 20.49 -16.95
C MET A 464 -4.97 21.08 -18.36
N GLN A 465 -4.88 22.41 -18.47
CA GLN A 465 -4.85 23.08 -19.78
C GLN A 465 -3.64 22.61 -20.60
N GLY A 466 -3.90 22.12 -21.83
CA GLY A 466 -2.89 21.58 -22.74
C GLY A 466 -2.49 20.12 -22.46
N ALA A 467 -2.96 19.50 -21.38
CA ALA A 467 -2.75 18.08 -21.14
C ALA A 467 -3.70 17.24 -22.01
N LEU A 468 -3.19 16.15 -22.59
CA LEU A 468 -3.98 15.18 -23.35
C LEU A 468 -4.99 14.40 -22.50
N GLY A 469 -4.74 14.29 -21.18
CA GLY A 469 -5.50 13.40 -20.30
C GLY A 469 -4.81 13.15 -18.97
N ASP A 470 -5.47 12.36 -18.11
CA ASP A 470 -4.80 11.72 -16.98
C ASP A 470 -3.80 10.68 -17.52
N ALA A 471 -2.54 10.80 -17.11
CA ALA A 471 -1.45 9.96 -17.59
C ALA A 471 -1.69 8.46 -17.37
N PHE A 472 -2.43 8.04 -16.33
CA PHE A 472 -2.79 6.64 -16.12
C PHE A 472 -4.06 6.19 -16.86
N GLN A 473 -4.94 7.10 -17.24
CA GLN A 473 -6.19 6.77 -17.92
C GLN A 473 -6.03 6.70 -19.45
N MET A 474 -5.14 7.51 -20.02
CA MET A 474 -4.90 7.48 -21.46
C MET A 474 -4.25 6.16 -21.92
N SER A 475 -4.50 5.79 -23.17
CA SER A 475 -3.84 4.64 -23.82
C SER A 475 -2.35 4.93 -24.02
N TRP A 476 -1.48 3.98 -23.67
CA TRP A 476 -0.04 4.06 -23.93
C TRP A 476 0.40 3.26 -25.16
N ASN A 477 -0.55 2.81 -25.97
CA ASN A 477 -0.28 1.93 -27.11
C ASN A 477 0.22 2.73 -28.33
N GLY A 478 1.05 2.10 -29.15
CA GLY A 478 1.29 2.53 -30.54
C GLY A 478 2.31 3.65 -30.74
N GLN A 479 2.90 4.21 -29.68
CA GLN A 479 3.95 5.24 -29.80
C GLN A 479 4.99 5.13 -28.69
N LEU A 480 6.14 5.75 -28.93
CA LEU A 480 7.19 5.96 -27.94
C LEU A 480 6.78 7.11 -26.99
N LEU A 481 6.83 6.87 -25.69
CA LEU A 481 6.46 7.82 -24.64
C LEU A 481 7.67 8.17 -23.77
N TYR A 482 7.79 9.43 -23.33
CA TYR A 482 8.72 9.84 -22.28
C TYR A 482 8.01 9.89 -20.94
N THR A 483 8.70 9.54 -19.86
CA THR A 483 8.11 9.66 -18.53
C THR A 483 9.15 9.88 -17.43
N PHE A 484 8.89 10.85 -16.56
CA PHE A 484 9.61 11.07 -15.32
C PHE A 484 8.63 11.16 -14.13
N PRO A 485 8.07 10.02 -13.69
CA PRO A 485 7.00 10.02 -12.71
C PRO A 485 7.54 10.24 -11.28
N PRO A 486 6.70 10.76 -10.36
CA PRO A 486 6.97 10.67 -8.93
C PRO A 486 7.34 9.23 -8.53
N ILE A 487 8.46 9.04 -7.82
CA ILE A 487 9.05 7.72 -7.50
C ILE A 487 8.04 6.71 -6.93
N ARG A 488 7.06 7.20 -6.14
CA ARG A 488 6.00 6.36 -5.55
C ARG A 488 5.10 5.68 -6.58
N LEU A 489 5.04 6.22 -7.80
CA LEU A 489 4.18 5.76 -8.90
C LEU A 489 4.88 4.77 -9.83
N ILE A 490 6.21 4.62 -9.76
CA ILE A 490 6.98 3.70 -10.61
C ILE A 490 6.35 2.30 -10.68
N PRO A 491 5.96 1.63 -9.57
CA PRO A 491 5.27 0.34 -9.65
C PRO A 491 4.03 0.33 -10.54
N ARG A 492 3.21 1.39 -10.47
CA ARG A 492 1.99 1.52 -11.26
C ARG A 492 2.32 1.85 -12.72
N VAL A 493 3.38 2.61 -12.98
CA VAL A 493 3.92 2.86 -14.33
C VAL A 493 4.36 1.55 -14.97
N LEU A 494 5.22 0.75 -14.32
CA LEU A 494 5.70 -0.53 -14.87
C LEU A 494 4.55 -1.51 -15.15
N ARG A 495 3.55 -1.51 -14.27
CA ARG A 495 2.33 -2.27 -14.51
C ARG A 495 1.59 -1.80 -15.77
N LYS A 496 1.41 -0.48 -15.94
CA LYS A 496 0.76 0.06 -17.12
C LYS A 496 1.57 -0.18 -18.40
N VAL A 497 2.91 -0.08 -18.35
CA VAL A 497 3.79 -0.48 -19.47
C VAL A 497 3.49 -1.91 -19.93
N ARG A 498 3.29 -2.85 -18.99
CA ARG A 498 2.93 -4.24 -19.33
C ARG A 498 1.52 -4.38 -19.89
N GLN A 499 0.54 -3.74 -19.26
CA GLN A 499 -0.86 -3.84 -19.63
C GLN A 499 -1.10 -3.30 -21.03
N ASP A 500 -0.53 -2.13 -21.32
CA ASP A 500 -0.68 -1.40 -22.58
C ASP A 500 0.36 -1.85 -23.63
N ARG A 501 1.30 -2.74 -23.25
CA ARG A 501 2.43 -3.13 -24.12
C ARG A 501 3.17 -1.89 -24.65
N ALA A 502 3.34 -0.91 -23.78
CA ALA A 502 3.82 0.42 -24.16
C ALA A 502 5.34 0.43 -24.37
N GLN A 503 5.79 1.32 -25.25
CA GLN A 503 7.20 1.64 -25.41
C GLN A 503 7.51 2.94 -24.68
N VAL A 504 8.38 2.88 -23.67
CA VAL A 504 8.58 4.01 -22.76
C VAL A 504 10.06 4.28 -22.52
N ILE A 505 10.46 5.55 -22.52
CA ILE A 505 11.71 6.02 -21.92
C ILE A 505 11.37 6.51 -20.52
N LEU A 506 11.72 5.72 -19.51
CA LEU A 506 11.45 6.01 -18.11
C LEU A 506 12.71 6.56 -17.45
N VAL A 507 12.61 7.73 -16.83
CA VAL A 507 13.63 8.21 -15.89
C VAL A 507 13.28 7.72 -14.49
N ALA A 508 14.16 6.91 -13.91
CA ALA A 508 13.96 6.32 -12.59
C ALA A 508 15.28 6.12 -11.84
N PRO A 509 15.26 6.17 -10.49
CA PRO A 509 16.41 5.82 -9.67
C PRO A 509 16.91 4.38 -9.90
N ASP A 510 18.22 4.19 -10.01
CA ASP A 510 18.86 2.87 -9.92
C ASP A 510 18.91 2.40 -8.46
N TRP A 511 17.77 1.95 -7.94
CA TRP A 511 17.61 1.52 -6.55
C TRP A 511 17.26 0.03 -6.41
N PRO A 512 18.25 -0.88 -6.46
CA PRO A 512 18.07 -2.33 -6.30
C PRO A 512 17.34 -2.77 -5.02
N ARG A 513 17.37 -1.92 -3.98
CA ARG A 513 16.65 -2.17 -2.72
C ARG A 513 15.13 -2.08 -2.86
N ARG A 514 14.60 -1.56 -3.98
CA ARG A 514 13.15 -1.44 -4.22
C ARG A 514 12.58 -2.70 -4.86
N VAL A 515 11.34 -3.04 -4.50
CA VAL A 515 10.63 -4.24 -5.00
C VAL A 515 10.35 -4.21 -6.49
N TRP A 516 10.26 -3.01 -7.08
CA TRP A 516 10.01 -2.81 -8.50
C TRP A 516 11.27 -2.89 -9.38
N TYR A 517 12.45 -3.07 -8.78
CA TYR A 517 13.70 -3.04 -9.52
C TYR A 517 13.84 -4.21 -10.49
N THR A 518 13.47 -5.43 -10.07
CA THR A 518 13.49 -6.60 -10.97
C THR A 518 12.55 -6.40 -12.16
N ASP A 519 11.39 -5.82 -11.89
CA ASP A 519 10.40 -5.49 -12.90
C ASP A 519 10.92 -4.43 -13.90
N LEU A 520 11.83 -3.52 -13.51
CA LEU A 520 12.53 -2.63 -14.44
C LEU A 520 13.50 -3.40 -15.33
N LEU A 521 14.36 -4.25 -14.74
CA LEU A 521 15.33 -5.04 -15.50
C LEU A 521 14.64 -5.90 -16.56
N GLN A 522 13.59 -6.61 -16.15
CA GLN A 522 12.81 -7.49 -17.04
C GLN A 522 12.10 -6.75 -18.18
N LEU A 523 11.78 -5.46 -18.01
CA LEU A 523 11.18 -4.64 -19.05
C LEU A 523 12.21 -3.86 -19.87
N SER A 524 13.47 -3.82 -19.44
CA SER A 524 14.51 -3.05 -20.09
C SER A 524 14.95 -3.73 -21.37
N GLN A 525 14.97 -2.98 -22.48
CA GLN A 525 15.44 -3.50 -23.77
C GLN A 525 16.96 -3.48 -23.92
N CYS A 526 17.62 -2.63 -23.14
CA CYS A 526 19.06 -2.43 -23.16
C CYS A 526 19.55 -2.04 -21.75
N PRO A 527 20.87 -2.00 -21.51
CA PRO A 527 21.42 -1.43 -20.28
C PRO A 527 20.92 0.01 -20.06
N PRO A 528 20.60 0.41 -18.81
CA PRO A 528 20.12 1.75 -18.51
C PRO A 528 21.23 2.79 -18.70
N LEU A 529 20.85 3.98 -19.18
CA LEU A 529 21.77 5.11 -19.32
C LEU A 529 21.86 5.85 -17.98
N ARG A 530 23.05 5.86 -17.38
CA ARG A 530 23.32 6.65 -16.17
C ARG A 530 23.32 8.14 -16.52
N LEU A 531 22.51 8.93 -15.82
CA LEU A 531 22.45 10.36 -16.07
C LEU A 531 23.69 11.09 -15.51
N PRO A 532 24.14 12.19 -16.14
CA PRO A 532 25.32 12.92 -15.70
C PRO A 532 25.14 13.53 -14.31
N LEU A 533 26.23 13.55 -13.54
CA LEU A 533 26.26 14.22 -12.24
C LEU A 533 26.47 15.73 -12.46
N ARG A 534 25.36 16.46 -12.49
CA ARG A 534 25.34 17.92 -12.66
C ARG A 534 24.43 18.56 -11.62
N ALA A 535 24.82 19.73 -11.10
CA ALA A 535 24.11 20.39 -10.00
C ALA A 535 22.70 20.88 -10.40
N ASP A 536 22.53 21.12 -11.70
CA ASP A 536 21.32 21.58 -12.38
C ASP A 536 20.50 20.43 -12.98
N LEU A 537 20.81 19.15 -12.65
CA LEU A 537 20.17 18.00 -13.28
C LEU A 537 18.64 18.02 -13.11
N LEU A 538 18.19 18.37 -11.90
CA LEU A 538 16.78 18.56 -11.61
C LEU A 538 16.54 19.98 -11.13
N SER A 539 15.59 20.64 -11.76
CA SER A 539 15.16 21.97 -11.38
C SER A 539 13.64 22.12 -11.31
N GLN A 540 13.20 23.16 -10.63
CA GLN A 540 11.83 23.66 -10.57
C GLN A 540 11.82 25.15 -10.92
N SER A 541 10.62 25.70 -11.15
CA SER A 541 10.43 27.14 -11.40
C SER A 541 11.36 27.65 -12.49
N GLN A 542 11.38 26.95 -13.63
CA GLN A 542 12.22 27.29 -14.79
C GLN A 542 13.72 27.38 -14.50
N GLY A 543 14.24 26.60 -13.55
CA GLY A 543 15.67 26.57 -13.23
C GLY A 543 16.07 27.29 -11.94
N GLN A 544 15.14 27.99 -11.28
CA GLN A 544 15.45 28.80 -10.10
C GLN A 544 15.68 27.97 -8.83
N VAL A 545 15.05 26.81 -8.73
CA VAL A 545 15.17 25.93 -7.56
C VAL A 545 15.82 24.62 -8.00
N LEU A 546 17.00 24.33 -7.46
CA LEU A 546 17.76 23.11 -7.74
C LEU A 546 17.50 22.05 -6.67
N HIS A 547 17.53 20.78 -7.05
CA HIS A 547 17.27 19.70 -6.09
C HIS A 547 18.42 19.56 -5.08
N PRO A 548 18.16 19.64 -3.75
CA PRO A 548 19.21 19.74 -2.74
C PRO A 548 20.05 18.46 -2.56
N HIS A 549 19.51 17.29 -2.96
CA HIS A 549 20.15 15.99 -2.74
C HIS A 549 20.20 15.10 -3.99
N LEU A 550 20.62 15.65 -5.14
CA LEU A 550 20.66 14.94 -6.43
C LEU A 550 21.46 13.63 -6.40
N GLN A 551 22.63 13.65 -5.77
CA GLN A 551 23.52 12.49 -5.73
C GLN A 551 22.87 11.26 -5.10
N SER A 552 21.93 11.46 -4.16
CA SER A 552 21.22 10.35 -3.51
C SER A 552 20.20 9.65 -4.41
N LEU A 553 19.77 10.31 -5.50
CA LEU A 553 18.75 9.76 -6.40
C LEU A 553 19.31 8.73 -7.36
N HIS A 554 20.57 8.86 -7.79
CA HIS A 554 21.19 7.97 -8.78
C HIS A 554 20.26 7.71 -9.98
N LEU A 555 19.83 8.78 -10.66
CA LEU A 555 18.87 8.69 -11.75
C LEU A 555 19.48 8.08 -13.00
N HIS A 556 18.73 7.17 -13.60
CA HIS A 556 19.05 6.51 -14.86
C HIS A 556 17.85 6.65 -15.80
N ALA A 557 18.11 6.69 -17.10
CA ALA A 557 17.07 6.52 -18.12
C ALA A 557 17.00 5.04 -18.55
N TRP A 558 15.78 4.54 -18.68
CA TRP A 558 15.47 3.14 -18.94
C TRP A 558 14.63 3.04 -20.21
N ARG A 559 15.12 2.34 -21.23
CA ARG A 559 14.33 2.02 -22.41
C ARG A 559 13.49 0.78 -22.14
N LEU A 560 12.21 0.99 -21.87
CA LEU A 560 11.28 -0.07 -21.52
C LEU A 560 10.41 -0.48 -22.70
N ASN A 561 10.18 -1.79 -22.81
CA ASN A 561 9.17 -2.38 -23.68
C ASN A 561 8.73 -3.71 -23.07
N ARG A 562 7.48 -4.10 -23.32
CA ARG A 562 7.09 -5.49 -23.14
C ARG A 562 7.63 -6.28 -24.34
N ALA A 563 8.84 -6.81 -24.23
CA ALA A 563 9.25 -7.92 -25.08
C ALA A 563 8.24 -9.06 -24.89
N THR A 564 7.81 -9.64 -26.02
CA THR A 564 6.77 -10.66 -26.22
C THR A 564 6.53 -11.61 -25.06
#